data_AF-A0A7Y0SKR7-F1
#
_entry.id   AF-A0A7Y0SKR7-F1
#
_cell.length_a   1.000
_cell.length_b   1.000
_cell.length_c   1.000
_cell.angle_alpha   90.00
_cell.angle_beta   90.00
_cell.angle_gamma   90.00
#
_symmetry.space_group_name_H-M   'P 1'
#
loop_
_entity.id
_entity.type
_entity.pdbx_description
1 polymer ?
#
loop_
_entity_poly.entity_id
_entity_poly.type
_entity_poly.pdbx_seq_one_letter_code
_entity_poly.pdbx_strand_id
1 'polypeptide(L)'
;NSFASTNVSGTGPFIVTSREQGVKVEFERCKDYWDKESKGNVDKLTLVPIKEDATRVAALLSGGVDMIHPVAPNDHKRVEDADGIDLVTLPGTRIITFQLNQNSNEALKDVRVRQAIVHAINNEGIVKKIMKGFATAAGQQSPAG
;
A
#
# COMPACT_ATOMS: atom_id res chain seq x y z
N ASN A 1 -23.00 5.74 -9.61
CA ASN A 1 -22.52 4.47 -10.22
C ASN A 1 -22.63 4.58 -11.72
N SER A 2 -21.53 4.37 -12.44
CA SER A 2 -21.48 4.38 -13.91
C SER A 2 -21.43 2.96 -14.46
N PHE A 3 -21.74 2.75 -15.74
CA PHE A 3 -21.57 1.45 -16.42
C PHE A 3 -20.16 0.87 -16.22
N ALA A 4 -19.13 1.72 -16.24
CA ALA A 4 -17.74 1.33 -16.00
C ALA A 4 -17.45 0.85 -14.57
N SER A 5 -18.31 1.15 -13.59
CA SER A 5 -18.11 0.69 -12.21
C SER A 5 -18.44 -0.79 -11.99
N THR A 6 -19.18 -1.40 -12.92
CA THR A 6 -19.60 -2.82 -12.87
C THR A 6 -19.19 -3.62 -14.10
N ASN A 7 -18.68 -2.98 -15.16
CA ASN A 7 -18.23 -3.65 -16.37
C ASN A 7 -16.73 -3.43 -16.56
N VAL A 8 -15.99 -4.53 -16.66
CA VAL A 8 -14.53 -4.52 -16.74
C VAL A 8 -14.12 -4.46 -18.21
N SER A 9 -13.19 -3.56 -18.53
CA SER A 9 -12.57 -3.47 -19.85
C SER A 9 -11.07 -3.21 -19.66
N GLY A 10 -10.24 -4.07 -20.24
CA GLY A 10 -8.79 -4.00 -20.12
C GLY A 10 -8.11 -4.88 -21.16
N THR A 11 -6.83 -4.62 -21.39
CA THR A 11 -5.99 -5.34 -22.36
C THR A 11 -4.81 -6.05 -21.68
N GLY A 12 -4.88 -6.21 -20.35
CA GLY A 12 -3.83 -6.79 -19.52
C GLY A 12 -3.80 -8.33 -19.52
N PRO A 13 -2.80 -8.94 -18.86
CA PRO A 13 -2.60 -10.39 -18.84
C PRO A 13 -3.66 -11.16 -18.04
N PHE A 14 -4.52 -10.48 -17.30
CA PHE A 14 -5.57 -11.08 -16.48
C PHE A 14 -6.93 -10.41 -16.71
N ILE A 15 -7.98 -11.22 -16.68
CA ILE A 15 -9.38 -10.81 -16.79
C ILE A 15 -10.01 -10.93 -15.41
N VAL A 16 -10.73 -9.90 -14.97
CA VAL A 16 -11.57 -9.99 -13.76
C VAL A 16 -12.75 -10.91 -14.06
N THR A 17 -12.86 -12.01 -13.32
CA THR A 17 -13.96 -12.98 -13.48
C THR A 17 -15.07 -12.74 -12.46
N SER A 18 -14.73 -12.27 -11.25
CA SER A 18 -15.70 -11.93 -10.22
C SER A 18 -15.22 -10.77 -9.35
N ARG A 19 -16.17 -10.02 -8.81
CA ARG A 19 -15.91 -8.98 -7.81
C ARG A 19 -17.01 -9.00 -6.76
N GLU A 20 -16.60 -9.29 -5.54
CA GLU A 20 -17.43 -9.14 -4.36
C GLU A 20 -16.91 -7.95 -3.56
N GLN A 21 -17.68 -6.87 -3.53
CA GLN A 21 -17.22 -5.59 -2.98
C GLN A 21 -16.84 -5.72 -1.50
N GLY A 22 -15.58 -5.43 -1.19
CA GLY A 22 -15.04 -5.51 0.17
C GLY A 22 -14.66 -6.92 0.62
N VAL A 23 -14.82 -7.94 -0.24
CA VAL A 23 -14.54 -9.35 0.11
C VAL A 23 -13.43 -9.94 -0.76
N LYS A 24 -13.57 -9.92 -2.09
CA LYS A 24 -12.52 -10.40 -3.00
C LYS A 24 -12.71 -9.93 -4.44
N VAL A 25 -11.63 -9.95 -5.20
CA VAL A 25 -11.64 -9.84 -6.66
C VAL A 25 -10.90 -11.03 -7.24
N GLU A 26 -11.56 -11.77 -8.13
CA GLU A 26 -11.00 -12.96 -8.77
C GLU A 26 -10.61 -12.65 -10.21
N PHE A 27 -9.49 -13.22 -10.63
CA PHE A 27 -8.92 -13.03 -11.94
C PHE A 27 -8.47 -14.35 -12.54
N GLU A 28 -8.55 -14.45 -13.87
CA GLU A 28 -8.00 -15.55 -14.65
C GLU A 28 -7.10 -15.02 -15.76
N ARG A 29 -6.05 -15.77 -16.12
CA ARG A 29 -5.13 -15.38 -17.19
C ARG A 29 -5.86 -15.24 -18.53
N CYS A 30 -5.63 -14.11 -19.21
CA CYS A 30 -6.15 -13.86 -20.54
C CYS A 30 -5.39 -14.72 -21.56
N LYS A 31 -6.05 -15.72 -22.14
CA LYS A 31 -5.46 -16.59 -23.18
C LYS A 31 -5.06 -15.81 -24.44
N ASP A 32 -5.81 -14.76 -24.74
CA ASP A 32 -5.60 -13.90 -25.90
C ASP A 32 -4.73 -12.67 -25.59
N TYR A 33 -4.02 -12.68 -24.45
CA TYR A 33 -3.10 -11.59 -24.12
C TYR A 33 -2.08 -11.40 -25.26
N TRP A 34 -1.87 -10.13 -25.64
CA TRP A 34 -1.13 -9.78 -26.85
C TRP A 34 0.37 -10.02 -26.71
N ASP A 35 0.92 -9.85 -25.51
CA ASP A 35 2.33 -10.15 -25.23
C ASP A 35 2.50 -11.65 -24.97
N LYS A 36 2.93 -12.36 -26.02
CA LYS A 36 3.18 -13.81 -25.97
C LYS A 36 4.46 -14.18 -25.23
N GLU A 37 5.34 -13.22 -24.98
CA GLU A 37 6.57 -13.40 -24.19
C GLU A 37 6.36 -13.07 -22.70
N SER A 38 5.13 -12.71 -22.32
CA SER A 38 4.75 -12.41 -20.94
C SER A 38 5.11 -13.57 -20.02
N LYS A 39 6.15 -13.37 -19.22
CA LYS A 39 6.62 -14.34 -18.22
C LYS A 39 5.58 -14.53 -17.11
N GLY A 40 5.62 -15.70 -16.48
CA GLY A 40 4.81 -16.03 -15.31
C GLY A 40 4.06 -17.34 -15.47
N ASN A 41 3.79 -18.00 -14.35
CA ASN A 41 3.14 -19.31 -14.25
C ASN A 41 1.80 -19.23 -13.48
N VAL A 42 1.29 -18.02 -13.24
CA VAL A 42 0.05 -17.80 -12.48
C VAL A 42 -1.14 -17.83 -13.43
N ASP A 43 -2.05 -18.80 -13.24
CA ASP A 43 -3.28 -18.94 -14.01
C ASP A 43 -4.46 -18.20 -13.38
N LYS A 44 -4.50 -18.15 -12.04
CA LYS A 44 -5.55 -17.52 -11.24
C LYS A 44 -4.96 -16.62 -10.18
N LEU A 45 -5.58 -15.48 -9.96
CA LEU A 45 -5.22 -14.53 -8.92
C LEU A 45 -6.48 -14.18 -8.13
N THR A 46 -6.36 -14.12 -6.80
CA THR A 46 -7.42 -13.64 -5.92
C THR A 46 -6.87 -12.51 -5.08
N LEU A 47 -7.45 -11.32 -5.21
CA LEU A 47 -7.14 -10.18 -4.35
C LEU A 47 -8.13 -10.12 -3.21
N VAL A 48 -7.63 -10.26 -1.97
CA VAL A 48 -8.43 -10.21 -0.75
C VAL A 48 -8.06 -8.94 0.05
N PRO A 49 -9.00 -8.00 0.26
CA PRO A 49 -8.73 -6.80 1.04
C PRO A 49 -8.70 -7.14 2.54
N ILE A 50 -7.50 -7.12 3.13
CA ILE A 50 -7.30 -7.29 4.58
C ILE A 50 -6.80 -5.96 5.16
N LYS A 51 -7.71 -5.23 5.82
CA LYS A 51 -7.46 -3.87 6.31
C LYS A 51 -6.45 -3.83 7.47
N GLU A 52 -6.61 -4.72 8.44
CA GLU A 52 -5.78 -4.72 9.64
C GLU A 52 -4.42 -5.36 9.37
N ASP A 53 -3.34 -4.64 9.68
CA ASP A 53 -1.96 -5.03 9.36
C ASP A 53 -1.56 -6.37 9.98
N ALA A 54 -1.85 -6.55 11.28
CA ALA A 54 -1.53 -7.78 12.00
C ALA A 54 -2.28 -8.99 11.42
N THR A 55 -3.53 -8.83 11.01
CA THR A 55 -4.35 -9.89 10.38
C THR A 55 -3.76 -10.27 9.02
N ARG A 56 -3.30 -9.30 8.24
CA ARG A 56 -2.69 -9.54 6.94
C ARG A 56 -1.37 -10.31 7.07
N VAL A 57 -0.52 -9.96 8.04
CA VAL A 57 0.70 -10.72 8.36
C VAL A 57 0.37 -12.12 8.85
N ALA A 58 -0.63 -12.29 9.71
CA ALA A 58 -1.05 -13.61 10.17
C ALA A 58 -1.52 -14.51 9.02
N ALA A 59 -2.28 -13.96 8.07
CA ALA A 59 -2.72 -14.69 6.88
C ALA A 59 -1.55 -15.14 5.99
N LEU A 60 -0.51 -14.32 5.84
CA LEU A 60 0.71 -14.71 5.11
C LEU A 60 1.41 -15.87 5.83
N LEU A 61 1.67 -15.72 7.14
CA LEU A 61 2.39 -16.71 7.93
C LEU A 61 1.66 -18.05 8.03
N SER A 62 0.33 -18.05 7.93
CA SER A 62 -0.47 -19.28 7.92
C SER A 62 -0.60 -19.92 6.53
N GLY A 63 -0.06 -19.30 5.47
CA GLY A 63 -0.27 -19.73 4.09
C GLY A 63 -1.69 -19.47 3.56
N GLY A 64 -2.45 -18.59 4.21
CA GLY A 64 -3.78 -18.19 3.74
C GLY A 64 -3.73 -17.23 2.54
N VAL A 65 -2.60 -16.54 2.35
CA VAL A 65 -2.28 -15.75 1.16
C VAL A 65 -0.81 -15.93 0.81
N ASP A 66 -0.48 -15.83 -0.47
CA ASP A 66 0.90 -16.00 -0.96
C ASP A 66 1.72 -14.71 -0.93
N MET A 67 1.04 -13.55 -0.93
CA MET A 67 1.68 -12.23 -0.97
C MET A 67 0.83 -11.22 -0.21
N ILE A 68 1.50 -10.30 0.51
CA ILE A 68 0.86 -9.15 1.13
C ILE A 68 1.58 -7.86 0.81
N HIS A 69 0.81 -6.77 0.74
CA HIS A 69 1.33 -5.42 0.72
C HIS A 69 0.30 -4.46 1.34
N PRO A 70 0.72 -3.49 2.17
CA PRO A 70 2.07 -3.29 2.71
C PRO A 70 2.38 -4.25 3.88
N VAL A 71 3.64 -4.29 4.34
CA VAL A 71 4.02 -4.86 5.65
C VAL A 71 4.37 -3.71 6.58
N ALA A 72 3.74 -3.63 7.75
CA ALA A 72 4.02 -2.59 8.73
C ALA A 72 5.46 -2.74 9.26
N PRO A 73 6.21 -1.64 9.49
CA PRO A 73 7.57 -1.72 10.05
C PRO A 73 7.64 -2.51 11.36
N ASN A 74 6.56 -2.54 12.13
CA ASN A 74 6.48 -3.34 13.34
C ASN A 74 6.60 -4.84 13.12
N ASP A 75 6.13 -5.33 11.98
CA ASP A 75 6.07 -6.75 11.64
C ASP A 75 7.23 -7.21 10.72
N HIS A 76 8.08 -6.30 10.24
CA HIS A 76 9.19 -6.64 9.33
C HIS A 76 10.06 -7.78 9.86
N LYS A 77 10.53 -7.69 11.10
CA LYS A 77 11.34 -8.75 11.72
C LYS A 77 10.61 -10.10 11.76
N ARG A 78 9.30 -10.08 12.05
CA ARG A 78 8.50 -11.31 12.12
C ARG A 78 8.31 -11.96 10.76
N VAL A 79 8.22 -11.16 9.69
CA VAL A 79 8.12 -11.64 8.30
C VAL A 79 9.47 -12.12 7.80
N GLU A 80 10.55 -11.40 8.12
CA GLU A 80 11.93 -11.76 7.75
C GLU A 80 12.41 -13.06 8.44
N ASP A 81 12.04 -13.27 9.70
CA ASP A 81 12.40 -14.47 10.47
C ASP A 81 11.51 -15.69 10.10
N ALA A 82 10.54 -15.57 9.20
CA ALA A 82 9.60 -16.64 8.87
C ALA A 82 10.10 -17.53 7.74
N ASP A 83 10.07 -18.85 7.96
CA ASP A 83 10.51 -19.82 6.96
C ASP A 83 9.66 -19.76 5.68
N GLY A 84 10.34 -19.69 4.52
CA GLY A 84 9.69 -19.72 3.21
C GLY A 84 9.02 -18.40 2.81
N ILE A 85 9.27 -17.30 3.54
CA ILE A 85 8.73 -15.97 3.24
C ILE A 85 9.87 -14.98 3.07
N ASP A 86 9.87 -14.25 1.95
CA ASP A 86 10.85 -13.21 1.68
C ASP A 86 10.27 -11.82 1.99
N LEU A 87 10.94 -11.07 2.86
CA LEU A 87 10.66 -9.64 3.03
C LEU A 87 11.37 -8.84 1.94
N VAL A 88 10.61 -8.36 0.95
CA VAL A 88 11.12 -7.47 -0.09
C VAL A 88 10.84 -6.01 0.28
N THR A 89 11.89 -5.20 0.31
CA THR A 89 11.78 -3.74 0.51
C THR A 89 12.27 -2.99 -0.72
N LEU A 90 11.55 -1.94 -1.09
CA LEU A 90 11.85 -1.10 -2.25
C LEU A 90 11.72 0.37 -1.85
N PRO A 91 12.55 1.27 -2.41
CA PRO A 91 12.35 2.70 -2.25
C PRO A 91 10.95 3.10 -2.73
N GLY A 92 10.15 3.68 -1.84
CA GLY A 92 8.81 4.13 -2.15
C GLY A 92 8.77 5.56 -2.66
N THR A 93 7.82 5.87 -3.54
CA THR A 93 7.50 7.24 -3.97
C THR A 93 6.53 7.95 -3.04
N ARG A 94 6.05 7.26 -1.99
CA ARG A 94 5.02 7.76 -1.08
C ARG A 94 5.60 8.81 -0.13
N ILE A 95 4.90 9.93 -0.03
CA ILE A 95 5.07 10.92 1.04
C ILE A 95 3.96 10.78 2.09
N ILE A 96 4.32 10.85 3.37
CA ILE A 96 3.37 10.88 4.48
C ILE A 96 3.22 12.34 4.91
N THR A 97 2.01 12.88 4.83
CA THR A 97 1.74 14.29 5.11
C THR A 97 0.66 14.44 6.17
N PHE A 98 0.77 15.48 6.98
CA PHE A 98 -0.32 15.95 7.82
C PHE A 98 -1.02 17.14 7.14
N GLN A 99 -2.24 16.92 6.64
CA GLN A 99 -2.97 17.93 5.87
C GLN A 99 -3.74 18.88 6.81
N LEU A 100 -3.50 20.17 6.67
CA LEU A 100 -4.13 21.22 7.48
C LEU A 100 -5.25 21.89 6.68
N ASN A 101 -6.50 21.56 7.01
CA ASN A 101 -7.67 22.10 6.33
C ASN A 101 -8.13 23.43 6.97
N GLN A 102 -7.89 24.53 6.25
CA GLN A 102 -8.21 25.90 6.67
C GLN A 102 -9.72 26.19 6.69
N ASN A 103 -10.52 25.40 5.96
CA ASN A 103 -11.97 25.57 5.92
C ASN A 103 -12.66 24.89 7.10
N SER A 104 -12.03 23.89 7.72
CA SER A 104 -12.59 23.18 8.87
C SER A 104 -12.22 23.81 10.22
N ASN A 105 -11.20 24.68 10.27
CA ASN A 105 -10.77 25.32 11.51
C ASN A 105 -10.16 26.71 11.24
N GLU A 106 -10.81 27.75 11.76
CA GLU A 106 -10.40 29.16 11.60
C GLU A 106 -8.97 29.43 12.08
N ALA A 107 -8.50 28.76 13.15
CA ALA A 107 -7.14 28.91 13.64
C ALA A 107 -6.09 28.51 12.59
N LEU A 108 -6.42 27.55 11.73
CA LEU A 108 -5.52 27.10 10.66
C LEU A 108 -5.43 28.11 9.50
N LYS A 109 -6.29 29.14 9.42
CA LYS A 109 -6.16 30.21 8.41
C LYS A 109 -4.93 31.07 8.65
N ASP A 110 -4.53 31.26 9.89
CA ASP A 110 -3.28 31.95 10.24
C ASP A 110 -2.08 31.07 9.87
N VAL A 111 -1.21 31.57 8.99
CA VAL A 111 0.00 30.87 8.55
C VAL A 111 0.95 30.56 9.70
N ARG A 112 0.99 31.41 10.74
CA ARG A 112 1.88 31.25 11.90
C ARG A 112 1.47 30.03 12.73
N VAL A 113 0.17 29.73 12.82
CA VAL A 113 -0.33 28.53 13.49
C VAL A 113 0.11 27.28 12.73
N ARG A 114 0.02 27.29 11.40
CA ARG A 114 0.48 26.16 10.57
C ARG A 114 1.99 25.94 10.68
N GLN A 115 2.77 27.03 10.68
CA GLN A 115 4.22 26.98 10.89
C GLN A 115 4.56 26.44 12.28
N ALA A 116 3.86 26.87 13.34
CA ALA A 116 4.05 26.35 14.69
C ALA A 116 3.79 24.84 14.77
N ILE A 117 2.75 24.33 14.11
CA ILE A 117 2.48 22.89 14.02
C ILE A 117 3.63 22.16 13.32
N VAL A 118 4.13 22.68 12.19
CA VAL A 118 5.26 22.08 11.47
C VAL A 118 6.50 22.00 12.35
N HIS A 119 6.83 23.07 13.08
CA HIS A 119 7.99 23.10 13.98
C HIS A 119 7.83 22.20 15.22
N ALA A 120 6.59 21.93 15.66
CA ALA A 120 6.32 21.06 16.79
C ALA A 120 6.49 19.56 16.45
N ILE A 121 6.49 19.19 15.17
CA ILE A 121 6.59 17.79 14.74
C ILE A 121 8.06 17.37 14.63
N ASN A 122 8.44 16.37 15.42
CA ASN A 122 9.75 15.73 15.33
C ASN A 122 9.76 14.64 14.25
N ASN A 123 9.99 15.03 13.00
CA ASN A 123 10.04 14.10 11.86
C ASN A 123 11.13 13.04 12.01
N GLU A 124 12.33 13.40 12.50
CA GLU A 124 13.43 12.45 12.71
C GLU A 124 13.07 11.41 13.78
N GLY A 125 12.44 11.85 14.87
CA GLY A 125 11.93 10.98 15.92
C GLY A 125 10.89 9.99 15.40
N ILE A 126 9.97 10.45 14.54
CA ILE A 126 8.97 9.60 13.88
C ILE A 126 9.66 8.55 13.01
N VAL A 127 10.63 8.95 12.18
CA VAL A 127 11.38 8.03 11.32
C VAL A 127 12.09 6.96 12.16
N LYS A 128 12.78 7.37 13.22
CA LYS A 128 13.56 6.46 14.06
C LYS A 128 12.69 5.51 14.88
N LYS A 129 11.59 5.98 15.44
CA LYS A 129 10.80 5.24 16.44
C LYS A 129 9.58 4.54 15.85
N ILE A 130 8.86 5.20 14.96
CA ILE A 130 7.61 4.68 14.37
C ILE A 130 7.93 3.92 13.08
N MET A 131 8.71 4.54 12.19
CA MET A 131 9.05 3.93 10.90
C MET A 131 10.23 2.94 11.00
N LYS A 132 10.89 2.85 12.15
CA LYS A 132 12.05 1.97 12.42
C LYS A 132 13.15 2.06 11.35
N GLY A 133 13.37 3.25 10.78
CA GLY A 133 14.37 3.47 9.74
C GLY A 133 13.91 3.16 8.31
N PHE A 134 12.68 2.67 8.10
CA PHE A 134 12.10 2.42 6.78
C PHE A 134 11.44 3.66 6.16
N ALA A 135 11.90 4.84 6.54
CA ALA A 135 11.48 6.12 5.98
C ALA A 135 12.61 7.13 6.07
N THR A 136 12.51 8.20 5.31
CA THR A 136 13.37 9.38 5.43
C THR A 136 12.53 10.58 5.88
N ALA A 137 13.14 11.49 6.62
CA ALA A 137 12.45 12.71 7.04
C ALA A 137 12.17 13.56 5.80
N ALA A 138 10.90 13.88 5.55
CA ALA A 138 10.51 14.64 4.38
C ALA A 138 10.86 16.13 4.55
N GLY A 139 11.59 16.68 3.58
CA GLY A 139 11.85 18.13 3.45
C GLY A 139 11.16 18.80 2.25
N GLN A 140 10.56 18.00 1.37
CA GLN A 140 9.86 18.45 0.16
C GLN A 140 8.69 17.50 -0.14
N GLN A 141 7.86 17.81 -1.16
CA GLN A 141 6.65 17.03 -1.50
C GLN A 141 6.92 15.72 -2.26
N SER A 142 8.18 15.41 -2.55
CA SER A 142 8.64 14.18 -3.19
C SER A 142 9.84 13.60 -2.44
N PRO A 143 10.09 12.29 -2.52
CA PRO A 143 11.37 11.74 -2.08
C PRO A 143 12.54 12.39 -2.84
N ALA A 144 13.75 12.32 -2.27
CA ALA A 144 14.96 12.61 -3.03
C ALA A 144 15.10 11.56 -4.14
N GLY A 145 15.34 12.02 -5.37
CA GLY A 145 15.56 11.16 -6.55
C GLY A 145 16.99 10.69 -6.66
#